data_AF-A0A3P7FST9-F1
#
_entry.id   AF-A0A3P7FST9-F1
#
_cell.length_a   1.000
_cell.length_b   1.000
_cell.length_c   1.000
_cell.angle_alpha   90.00
_cell.angle_beta   90.00
_cell.angle_gamma   90.00
#
_symmetry.space_group_name_H-M   'P 1'
#
loop_
_entity.id
_entity.type
_entity.pdbx_description
1 polymer ?
#
loop_
_entity_poly.entity_id
_entity_poly.type
_entity_poly.pdbx_seq_one_letter_code
_entity_poly.pdbx_strand_id
1 'polypeptide(L)'
;MQSREKCLNILQNSNQIVIFKFFIVERGKDKRQKRTVAIKVEPEHHGELDNAPNDPRRLVIEQQVLLTLRKKPNIPMIYASGKTEKNCPYIVMQILGKNLTTLRKERTEPKFTLSTAFRIGQ
;
A
#
# COMPACT_ATOMS: atom_id res chain seq x y z
N MET A 1 -4.90 -8.67 25.67
CA MET A 1 -5.68 -9.54 24.74
C MET A 1 -6.56 -8.79 23.73
N GLN A 2 -6.57 -7.44 23.68
CA GLN A 2 -7.49 -6.67 22.81
C GLN A 2 -6.86 -6.18 21.49
N SER A 3 -5.55 -6.40 21.29
CA SER A 3 -4.82 -5.97 20.09
C SER A 3 -4.73 -7.06 19.01
N ARG A 4 -4.78 -8.34 19.43
CA ARG A 4 -4.66 -9.54 18.58
C ARG A 4 -5.84 -9.71 17.61
N GLU A 5 -7.05 -9.44 18.10
CA GLU A 5 -8.26 -9.43 17.26
C GLU A 5 -8.28 -8.27 16.27
N LYS A 6 -7.56 -7.17 16.54
CA LYS A 6 -7.67 -5.97 15.71
C LYS A 6 -6.90 -6.09 14.40
N CYS A 7 -5.72 -6.71 14.41
CA CYS A 7 -4.96 -6.98 13.19
C CYS A 7 -5.58 -8.13 12.38
N LEU A 8 -5.98 -9.24 13.01
CA LEU A 8 -6.56 -10.39 12.30
C LEU A 8 -7.96 -10.10 11.73
N ASN A 9 -8.82 -9.34 12.42
CA ASN A 9 -10.12 -8.93 11.86
C ASN A 9 -10.04 -7.88 10.74
N ILE A 10 -8.87 -7.24 10.55
CA ILE A 10 -8.64 -6.35 9.41
C ILE A 10 -8.25 -7.15 8.16
N LEU A 11 -7.65 -8.33 8.32
CA LEU A 11 -7.06 -9.14 7.24
C LEU A 11 -8.04 -10.16 6.63
N GLN A 12 -9.09 -10.58 7.35
CA GLN A 12 -9.95 -11.69 6.92
C GLN A 12 -11.02 -11.36 5.85
N ASN A 13 -11.05 -10.17 5.24
CA ASN A 13 -12.14 -9.78 4.33
C ASN A 13 -11.71 -8.99 3.07
N SER A 14 -10.48 -9.20 2.60
CA SER A 14 -9.87 -8.40 1.56
C SER A 14 -9.83 -9.15 0.22
N ASN A 15 -10.86 -9.01 -0.62
CA ASN A 15 -10.93 -9.59 -1.98
C ASN A 15 -9.88 -9.05 -2.98
N GLN A 16 -8.83 -8.35 -2.54
CA GLN A 16 -7.77 -7.89 -3.42
C GLN A 16 -6.46 -7.72 -2.64
N ILE A 17 -5.68 -8.79 -2.64
CA ILE A 17 -4.29 -8.82 -2.19
C ILE A 17 -3.44 -8.57 -3.43
N VAL A 18 -2.60 -7.54 -3.41
CA VAL A 18 -1.59 -7.29 -4.44
C VAL A 18 -0.23 -7.57 -3.84
N ILE A 19 0.37 -8.68 -4.26
CA ILE A 19 1.71 -9.08 -3.83
C ILE A 19 2.73 -8.37 -4.71
N PHE A 20 3.59 -7.58 -4.08
CA PHE A 20 4.77 -7.02 -4.70
C PHE A 20 5.99 -7.79 -4.19
N LYS A 21 7.08 -7.76 -4.96
CA LYS A 21 8.33 -8.48 -4.67
C LYS A 21 8.82 -8.34 -3.21
N PHE A 22 8.63 -7.16 -2.61
CA PHE A 22 9.12 -6.83 -1.28
C PHE A 22 8.04 -6.70 -0.22
N PHE A 23 6.78 -6.60 -0.61
CA PHE A 23 5.71 -6.26 0.30
C PHE A 23 4.36 -6.69 -0.25
N ILE A 24 3.39 -6.81 0.63
CA ILE A 24 2.01 -7.10 0.26
C ILE A 24 1.20 -5.82 0.51
N VAL A 25 0.33 -5.48 -0.43
CA VAL A 25 -0.69 -4.44 -0.24
C VAL A 25 -2.06 -5.07 -0.25
N GLU A 26 -2.79 -4.90 0.83
CA GLU A 26 -4.15 -5.37 0.98
C GLU A 26 -5.15 -4.23 1.09
N ARG A 27 -6.37 -4.48 0.62
CA ARG A 27 -7.49 -3.56 0.80
C ARG A 27 -8.21 -3.84 2.12
N GLY A 28 -8.13 -2.90 3.07
CA GLY A 28 -8.82 -2.98 4.36
C GLY A 28 -10.02 -2.04 4.49
N LYS A 29 -10.77 -2.17 5.58
CA LYS A 29 -11.82 -1.24 6.02
C LYS A 29 -11.52 -0.68 7.42
N ASP A 30 -11.39 0.63 7.53
CA ASP A 30 -11.32 1.35 8.80
C ASP A 30 -12.74 1.50 9.37
N LYS A 31 -13.12 0.60 10.29
CA LYS A 31 -14.46 0.55 10.90
C LYS A 31 -14.82 1.82 11.67
N ARG A 32 -13.82 2.51 12.25
CA ARG A 32 -14.04 3.72 13.06
C ARG A 32 -14.38 4.91 12.18
N GLN A 33 -13.65 5.08 11.08
CA GLN A 33 -13.85 6.19 10.14
C GLN A 33 -14.76 5.83 8.95
N LYS A 34 -15.32 4.62 8.91
CA LYS A 34 -16.16 4.08 7.83
C LYS A 34 -15.55 4.27 6.43
N ARG A 35 -14.23 4.06 6.28
CA ARG A 35 -13.51 4.26 5.01
C ARG A 35 -12.73 3.03 4.57
N THR A 36 -12.50 2.92 3.27
CA THR A 36 -11.58 1.91 2.71
C THR A 36 -10.15 2.42 2.81
N VAL A 37 -9.22 1.51 3.12
CA VAL A 37 -7.78 1.81 3.27
C VAL A 37 -6.93 0.81 2.49
N ALA A 38 -5.71 1.19 2.16
CA ALA A 38 -4.66 0.28 1.73
C ALA A 38 -3.75 -0.02 2.92
N ILE A 39 -3.38 -1.29 3.09
CA ILE A 39 -2.54 -1.78 4.17
C ILE A 39 -1.33 -2.43 3.55
N LYS A 40 -0.17 -1.83 3.78
CA LYS A 40 1.11 -2.34 3.31
C LYS A 40 1.80 -3.08 4.44
N VAL A 41 2.24 -4.31 4.19
CA VAL A 41 2.98 -5.15 5.13
C VAL A 41 4.24 -5.71 4.46
N GLU A 42 5.34 -5.79 5.21
CA GLU A 42 6.57 -6.48 4.78
C GLU A 42 6.66 -7.80 5.57
N PRO A 43 6.68 -8.95 4.88
CA PRO A 43 6.80 -10.24 5.54
C PRO A 43 8.17 -10.38 6.22
N GLU A 44 8.23 -11.17 7.29
CA GLU A 44 9.46 -11.31 8.09
C GLU A 44 10.53 -12.16 7.40
N HIS A 45 10.11 -13.13 6.60
CA HIS A 45 11.01 -14.00 5.87
C HIS A 45 11.17 -13.53 4.43
N HIS A 46 12.40 -13.70 3.93
CA HIS A 46 12.86 -13.41 2.57
C HIS A 46 11.71 -13.38 1.57
N GLY A 47 11.57 -12.27 0.85
CA GLY A 47 10.43 -12.04 -0.04
C GLY A 47 10.09 -13.29 -0.83
N GLU A 48 8.82 -13.71 -0.78
CA GLU A 48 8.31 -15.00 -1.29
C GLU A 48 8.66 -15.29 -2.76
N LEU A 49 9.21 -14.32 -3.50
CA LEU A 49 9.39 -14.35 -4.94
C LEU A 49 10.84 -14.33 -5.41
N ASP A 50 11.79 -13.90 -4.58
CA ASP A 50 13.21 -13.86 -4.91
C ASP A 50 13.98 -13.65 -3.61
N ASN A 51 15.16 -14.26 -3.46
CA ASN A 51 16.09 -14.11 -2.32
C ASN A 51 16.55 -12.66 -2.02
N ALA A 52 15.84 -11.64 -2.48
CA ALA A 52 16.10 -10.26 -2.22
C ALA A 52 16.13 -10.00 -0.71
N PRO A 53 17.19 -9.30 -0.22
CA PRO A 53 17.37 -9.08 1.19
C PRO A 53 16.20 -8.27 1.76
N ASN A 54 15.63 -8.79 2.84
CA ASN A 54 14.71 -8.04 3.68
C ASN A 54 15.52 -6.90 4.32
N ASP A 55 15.17 -5.64 4.00
CA ASP A 55 15.73 -4.49 4.72
C ASP A 55 14.67 -4.02 5.72
N PRO A 56 14.84 -4.30 7.03
CA PRO A 56 13.84 -3.94 8.04
C PRO A 56 13.61 -2.43 8.15
N ARG A 57 14.48 -1.61 7.53
CA ARG A 57 14.36 -0.15 7.49
C ARG A 57 13.49 0.33 6.34
N ARG A 58 13.16 -0.49 5.34
CA ARG A 58 12.44 -0.07 4.13
C ARG A 58 11.09 0.56 4.46
N LEU A 59 10.23 -0.13 5.20
CA LEU A 59 8.95 0.42 5.65
C LEU A 59 9.10 1.61 6.60
N VAL A 60 10.17 1.65 7.41
CA VAL A 60 10.44 2.80 8.31
C VAL A 60 10.78 4.05 7.50
N ILE A 61 11.63 3.93 6.48
CA ILE A 61 11.99 5.03 5.58
C ILE A 61 10.76 5.47 4.79
N GLU A 62 9.98 4.53 4.26
CA GLU A 62 8.74 4.85 3.54
C GLU A 62 7.74 5.59 4.43
N GLN A 63 7.58 5.17 5.70
CA GLN A 63 6.79 5.90 6.67
C GLN A 63 7.32 7.33 6.85
N GLN A 64 8.63 7.51 7.04
CA GLN A 64 9.25 8.83 7.21
C GLN A 64 9.01 9.73 5.99
N VAL A 65 9.15 9.20 4.78
CA VAL A 65 8.87 9.92 3.54
C VAL A 65 7.40 10.33 3.46
N LEU A 66 6.46 9.41 3.72
CA LEU A 66 5.02 9.70 3.72
C LEU A 66 4.63 10.74 4.79
N LEU A 67 5.26 10.70 5.96
CA LEU A 67 5.05 11.70 7.01
C LEU A 67 5.62 13.07 6.63
N THR A 68 6.80 13.10 6.02
CA THR A 68 7.49 14.33 5.59
C THR A 68 6.73 15.02 4.47
N LEU A 69 6.20 14.25 3.53
CA LEU A 69 5.43 14.74 2.39
C LEU A 69 3.91 14.79 2.67
N ARG A 70 3.49 14.62 3.93
CA ARG A 70 2.07 14.59 4.29
C ARG A 70 1.40 15.90 3.90
N LYS A 71 0.19 15.81 3.34
CA LYS A 71 -0.61 16.94 2.83
C LYS A 71 -0.08 17.60 1.55
N LYS A 72 1.00 17.10 0.95
CA LYS A 72 1.39 17.49 -0.41
C LYS A 72 0.42 16.85 -1.42
N PRO A 73 0.12 17.54 -2.54
CA PRO A 73 -0.70 16.95 -3.60
C PRO A 73 -0.03 15.68 -4.13
N ASN A 74 -0.84 14.75 -4.62
CA ASN A 74 -0.40 13.48 -5.22
C ASN A 74 0.32 12.50 -4.26
N ILE A 75 0.44 12.85 -2.97
CA ILE A 75 1.01 11.97 -1.95
C ILE A 75 -0.13 11.29 -1.16
N PRO A 76 -0.15 9.95 -1.05
CA PRO A 76 -1.16 9.24 -0.28
C PRO A 76 -1.16 9.65 1.19
N MET A 77 -2.35 9.87 1.75
CA MET A 77 -2.47 10.13 3.18
C MET A 77 -2.14 8.88 4.01
N ILE A 78 -1.15 8.98 4.88
CA ILE A 78 -0.91 7.98 5.93
C ILE A 78 -1.91 8.16 7.07
N TYR A 79 -2.50 7.05 7.51
CA TYR A 79 -3.48 7.01 8.60
C TYR A 79 -2.92 6.40 9.88
N ALA A 80 -2.09 5.37 9.76
CA ALA A 80 -1.43 4.72 10.88
C ALA A 80 -0.21 3.96 10.38
N SER A 81 0.70 3.65 11.29
CA SER A 81 1.75 2.65 11.11
C SER A 81 2.01 1.96 12.43
N GLY A 82 2.67 0.81 12.38
CA GLY A 82 3.04 0.08 13.57
C GLY A 82 3.67 -1.25 13.24
N LYS A 83 3.70 -2.13 14.23
CA LYS A 83 4.12 -3.51 14.08
C LYS A 83 3.03 -4.42 14.61
N THR A 84 2.90 -5.60 13.99
CA THR A 84 2.01 -6.65 14.50
C THR A 84 2.62 -7.27 15.76
N GLU A 85 1.86 -8.11 16.46
CA GLU A 85 2.38 -8.88 17.60
C GLU A 85 3.53 -9.81 17.21
N LYS A 86 3.61 -10.18 15.93
CA LYS A 86 4.71 -10.98 15.39
C LYS A 86 5.91 -10.14 15.00
N ASN A 87 5.91 -8.81 15.18
CA ASN A 87 6.96 -7.86 14.76
C ASN A 87 6.99 -7.54 13.24
N CYS A 88 5.93 -7.91 12.49
CA CYS A 88 5.78 -7.47 11.09
C CYS A 88 5.42 -5.98 11.02
N PRO A 89 6.25 -5.11 10.40
CA PRO A 89 5.91 -3.71 10.21
C PRO A 89 4.76 -3.53 9.22
N TYR A 90 3.90 -2.54 9.47
CA TYR A 90 2.79 -2.19 8.59
C TYR A 90 2.55 -0.68 8.49
N ILE A 91 2.01 -0.26 7.35
CA ILE A 91 1.51 1.09 7.11
C ILE A 91 0.06 1.00 6.61
N VAL A 92 -0.82 1.81 7.20
CA VAL A 92 -2.20 2.00 6.74
C VAL A 92 -2.30 3.37 6.09
N MET A 93 -2.73 3.41 4.84
CA MET A 93 -2.79 4.62 4.02
C MET A 93 -4.05 4.70 3.16
N GLN A 94 -4.22 5.84 2.50
CA GLN A 94 -5.26 6.07 1.52
C GLN A 94 -5.20 5.03 0.41
N ILE A 95 -6.35 4.42 0.10
CA ILE A 95 -6.47 3.59 -1.09
C ILE A 95 -6.54 4.48 -2.33
N LEU A 96 -5.74 4.16 -3.34
CA LEU A 96 -5.75 4.82 -4.64
C LEU A 96 -6.47 3.95 -5.69
N GLY A 97 -6.76 4.57 -6.84
CA GLY A 97 -7.33 3.88 -7.99
C GLY A 97 -6.31 3.00 -8.73
N LYS A 98 -6.67 2.59 -9.95
CA LYS A 98 -5.79 1.84 -10.84
C LYS A 98 -4.53 2.64 -11.14
N ASN A 99 -3.37 1.97 -11.16
CA ASN A 99 -2.13 2.60 -11.57
C ASN A 99 -2.11 2.87 -13.09
N LEU A 100 -1.23 3.78 -13.53
CA LEU A 100 -1.12 4.20 -14.92
C LEU A 100 -0.80 3.05 -15.88
N THR A 101 -0.04 2.05 -15.45
CA THR A 101 0.29 0.88 -16.28
C THR A 101 -0.95 0.06 -16.58
N THR A 102 -1.80 -0.19 -15.58
CA THR A 102 -3.09 -0.88 -15.75
C THR A 102 -3.98 -0.08 -16.70
N LEU A 103 -4.15 1.23 -16.44
CA LEU A 103 -4.98 2.09 -17.30
C LEU A 103 -4.49 2.15 -18.75
N ARG A 104 -3.17 2.16 -18.95
CA ARG A 104 -2.56 2.13 -20.30
C ARG A 104 -2.85 0.81 -21.01
N LYS A 105 -2.77 -0.33 -20.31
CA LYS A 105 -3.01 -1.66 -20.86
C LYS A 105 -4.48 -1.92 -21.20
N GLU A 106 -5.41 -1.23 -20.55
CA GLU A 106 -6.86 -1.34 -20.82
C GLU A 106 -7.31 -0.62 -22.10
N ARG A 107 -6.46 0.22 -22.70
CA ARG A 107 -6.77 0.90 -23.95
C ARG A 107 -6.63 -0.04 -25.14
N THR A 108 -7.42 0.20 -26.19
CA THR A 108 -7.34 -0.53 -27.47
C THR A 108 -5.93 -0.50 -28.05
N GLU A 109 -5.32 0.69 -28.08
CA GLU A 109 -3.89 0.86 -28.28
C GLU A 109 -3.21 1.11 -26.93
N PRO A 110 -2.14 0.39 -26.55
CA PRO A 110 -1.54 0.43 -25.22
C PRO A 110 -0.65 1.69 -25.01
N LYS A 111 -1.16 2.85 -25.41
CA LYS A 111 -0.55 4.18 -25.32
C LYS A 111 -1.60 5.19 -24.88
N PHE A 112 -1.19 6.18 -24.10
CA PHE A 112 -2.05 7.32 -23.81
C PHE A 112 -2.08 8.28 -25.00
N THR A 113 -3.20 8.97 -25.21
CA THR A 113 -3.25 10.09 -26.15
C THR A 113 -2.35 11.22 -25.65
N LEU A 114 -1.86 12.07 -26.56
CA LEU A 114 -1.05 13.24 -26.21
C LEU A 114 -1.71 14.10 -25.13
N SER A 115 -3.02 14.33 -25.26
CA SER A 115 -3.81 15.10 -24.28
C SER A 115 -3.81 14.47 -22.88
N THR A 116 -3.97 13.15 -22.78
CA THR A 116 -3.93 12.45 -21.48
C THR A 116 -2.52 12.39 -20.91
N ALA A 117 -1.52 12.15 -21.75
CA ALA A 117 -0.11 12.15 -21.33
C ALA A 117 0.31 13.51 -20.77
N PHE A 118 -0.10 14.61 -21.41
CA PHE A 118 0.20 15.96 -20.94
C PHE A 118 -0.38 16.24 -19.55
N ARG A 119 -1.65 15.88 -19.31
CA ARG A 119 -2.28 16.09 -17.98
C ARG A 119 -1.65 15.26 -16.86
N ILE A 120 -1.17 14.05 -17.17
CA ILE A 120 -0.54 13.18 -16.16
C ILE A 120 0.87 13.69 -15.78
N GLY A 121 1.55 14.41 -16.68
CA GLY A 121 2.89 14.94 -16.45
C GLY A 121 2.94 16.31 -15.75
N GLN A 122 1.79 16.94 -15.49
CA GLN A 122 1.68 18.20 -14.74
C GLN A 122 1.68 17.94 -13.23
#